data_AF-A0A1A9VNB2-F1
#
_entry.id   AF-A0A1A9VNB2-F1
#
_cell.length_a   1.000
_cell.length_b   1.000
_cell.length_c   1.000
_cell.angle_alpha   90.00
_cell.angle_beta   90.00
_cell.angle_gamma   90.00
#
_symmetry.space_group_name_H-M   'P 1'
#
loop_
_entity.id
_entity.type
_entity.pdbx_description
1 polymer ?
#
loop_
_entity_poly.entity_id
_entity_poly.type
_entity_poly.pdbx_seq_one_letter_code
_entity_poly.pdbx_strand_id
1 'polypeptide(L)'
;MFDMKWLPIACGSLAPALIPPVHIVVLWYFWENYARYVDKHFCTCSCWDTVFKGPYESGVAAYKHMYFNATQNTFKMWLLTVFAVIALYECIKRLITLIMQQRIRYTMLILFSLSIFSHYYAWWAYMNYYNDDYYHQWNHQLFFTITEFIATTMVMQLADSTNTVTSKKIFCIVGIALLHIIASSFDQFFLNVVRGEGYAHQIIRDIGFMVPDIMQLIIPLWLLKQTRKESFITRPFYRDHNLRKDIITTIFFVLALFMLCSIL
;
A
#
# COMPACT_ATOMS: atom_id res chain seq x y z
N MET A 1 -31.73 -25.42 -0.24
CA MET A 1 -31.84 -23.95 -0.12
C MET A 1 -30.43 -23.40 -0.30
N PHE A 2 -30.11 -22.78 -1.45
CA PHE A 2 -28.78 -22.22 -1.68
C PHE A 2 -28.56 -21.05 -0.72
N ASP A 3 -27.48 -21.09 0.06
CA ASP A 3 -27.11 -19.98 0.94
C ASP A 3 -26.73 -18.78 0.06
N MET A 4 -27.63 -17.81 -0.06
CA MET A 4 -27.44 -16.62 -0.92
C MET A 4 -26.69 -15.48 -0.21
N LYS A 5 -26.11 -15.72 0.99
CA LYS A 5 -25.36 -14.69 1.74
C LYS A 5 -24.14 -14.14 1.00
N TRP A 6 -23.58 -14.88 0.04
CA TRP A 6 -22.47 -14.42 -0.79
C TRP A 6 -22.90 -13.43 -1.88
N LEU A 7 -24.18 -13.44 -2.29
CA LEU A 7 -24.66 -12.62 -3.41
C LEU A 7 -24.61 -11.11 -3.11
N PRO A 8 -25.08 -10.60 -1.95
CA PRO A 8 -24.93 -9.18 -1.62
C PRO A 8 -23.48 -8.73 -1.51
N ILE A 9 -22.59 -9.61 -1.02
CA ILE A 9 -21.15 -9.31 -0.90
C ILE A 9 -20.54 -9.21 -2.31
N ALA A 10 -20.80 -10.20 -3.16
CA ALA A 10 -20.33 -10.21 -4.53
C ALA A 10 -20.86 -9.00 -5.32
N CYS A 11 -22.16 -8.70 -5.23
CA CYS A 11 -22.75 -7.53 -5.88
C CYS A 11 -22.19 -6.21 -5.34
N GLY A 12 -22.04 -6.08 -4.02
CA GLY A 12 -21.50 -4.87 -3.38
C GLY A 12 -20.05 -4.58 -3.76
N SER A 13 -19.24 -5.60 -4.00
CA SER A 13 -17.84 -5.43 -4.44
C SER A 13 -17.69 -5.33 -5.95
N LEU A 14 -18.44 -6.13 -6.73
CA LEU A 14 -18.30 -6.20 -8.19
C LEU A 14 -19.01 -5.05 -8.91
N ALA A 15 -20.14 -4.56 -8.41
CA ALA A 15 -20.86 -3.45 -9.03
C ALA A 15 -20.00 -2.18 -9.17
N PRO A 16 -19.35 -1.65 -8.11
CA PRO A 16 -18.47 -0.47 -8.27
C PRO A 16 -17.21 -0.78 -9.09
N ALA A 17 -16.77 -2.05 -9.13
CA ALA A 17 -15.61 -2.46 -9.91
C ALA A 17 -15.91 -2.59 -11.41
N LEU A 18 -17.14 -2.95 -11.81
CA LEU A 18 -17.48 -3.28 -13.20
C LEU A 18 -18.34 -2.23 -13.91
N ILE A 19 -19.31 -1.61 -13.21
CA ILE A 19 -20.25 -0.66 -13.83
C ILE A 19 -19.51 0.56 -14.41
N PRO A 20 -18.64 1.26 -13.66
CA PRO A 20 -17.98 2.45 -14.17
C PRO A 20 -16.99 2.14 -15.30
N PRO A 21 -16.20 1.04 -15.27
CA PRO A 21 -15.45 0.61 -16.44
C PRO A 21 -16.26 0.34 -17.69
N VAL A 22 -17.42 -0.31 -17.56
CA VAL A 22 -18.32 -0.52 -18.70
C VAL A 22 -18.74 0.82 -19.28
N HIS A 23 -19.09 1.80 -18.44
CA HIS A 23 -19.39 3.16 -18.90
C HIS A 23 -18.18 3.83 -19.56
N ILE A 24 -16.97 3.69 -19.01
CA ILE A 24 -15.73 4.24 -19.58
C ILE A 24 -15.48 3.65 -20.97
N VAL A 25 -15.67 2.34 -21.15
CA VAL A 25 -15.50 1.67 -22.46
C VAL A 25 -16.53 2.14 -23.46
N VAL A 26 -17.81 2.27 -23.05
CA VAL A 26 -18.87 2.82 -23.89
C VAL A 26 -18.53 4.25 -24.33
N LEU A 27 -18.11 5.10 -23.40
CA LEU A 27 -17.67 6.46 -23.71
C LEU A 27 -16.47 6.47 -24.65
N TRP A 28 -15.45 5.64 -24.38
CA TRP A 28 -14.27 5.50 -25.24
C TRP A 28 -14.66 5.13 -26.67
N TYR A 29 -15.53 4.12 -26.86
CA TYR A 29 -15.99 3.68 -28.18
C TYR A 29 -16.70 4.80 -28.97
N PHE A 30 -17.60 5.54 -28.32
CA PHE A 30 -18.30 6.65 -29.00
C PHE A 30 -17.40 7.87 -29.22
N TRP A 31 -16.46 8.11 -28.30
CA TRP A 31 -15.58 9.27 -28.33
C TRP A 31 -14.35 9.07 -29.22
N GLU A 32 -13.98 7.85 -29.57
CA GLU A 32 -12.86 7.58 -30.50
C GLU A 32 -13.02 8.36 -31.81
N ASN A 33 -14.24 8.48 -32.34
CA ASN A 33 -14.54 9.22 -33.58
C ASN A 33 -14.32 10.75 -33.45
N TYR A 34 -14.24 11.28 -32.23
CA TYR A 34 -14.04 12.70 -31.95
C TYR A 34 -12.65 13.00 -31.38
N ALA A 35 -11.85 11.97 -31.12
CA ALA A 35 -10.49 12.12 -30.59
C ALA A 35 -9.54 12.55 -31.71
N ARG A 36 -8.63 13.50 -31.46
CA ARG A 36 -7.56 13.80 -32.41
C ARG A 36 -6.27 13.08 -32.02
N TYR A 37 -5.49 12.75 -33.03
CA TYR A 37 -4.19 12.11 -32.86
C TYR A 37 -3.20 13.09 -32.22
N VAL A 38 -2.56 12.67 -31.13
CA VAL A 38 -1.53 13.44 -30.42
C VAL A 38 -0.18 12.80 -30.64
N ASP A 39 0.75 13.55 -31.21
CA ASP A 39 2.15 13.14 -31.25
C ASP A 39 2.84 13.46 -29.92
N LYS A 40 3.08 12.41 -29.12
CA LYS A 40 3.70 12.52 -27.79
C LYS A 40 5.20 12.91 -27.84
N HIS A 41 5.87 12.83 -28.98
CA HIS A 41 7.32 13.06 -29.08
C HIS A 41 7.68 14.50 -29.46
N PHE A 42 6.84 15.17 -30.24
CA PHE A 42 7.09 16.52 -30.75
C PHE A 42 6.24 17.60 -30.07
N CYS A 43 5.36 17.22 -29.15
CA CYS A 43 4.49 18.20 -28.53
C CYS A 43 5.23 19.06 -27.51
N THR A 44 5.29 20.36 -27.76
CA THR A 44 6.05 21.29 -26.91
C THR A 44 5.23 22.07 -25.90
N CYS A 45 3.89 22.10 -25.93
CA CYS A 45 3.03 22.58 -24.80
C CYS A 45 1.49 22.54 -24.97
N SER A 46 0.88 22.02 -26.05
CA SER A 46 -0.60 22.10 -26.23
C SER A 46 -1.27 20.91 -26.94
N CYS A 47 -0.71 19.71 -26.82
CA CYS A 47 -1.24 18.53 -27.53
C CYS A 47 -1.82 17.57 -26.51
N TRP A 48 -2.80 18.03 -25.73
CA TRP A 48 -3.54 17.17 -24.82
C TRP A 48 -4.94 16.88 -25.39
N ASP A 49 -4.96 16.13 -26.48
CA ASP A 49 -6.21 15.65 -27.05
C ASP A 49 -6.72 14.45 -26.26
N THR A 50 -7.85 14.66 -25.60
CA THR A 50 -8.99 13.74 -25.69
C THR A 50 -10.25 14.58 -25.74
N VAL A 51 -11.34 14.01 -26.26
CA VAL A 51 -12.65 14.61 -26.56
C VAL A 51 -13.19 15.58 -25.50
N PHE A 52 -12.83 15.41 -24.22
CA PHE A 52 -13.28 16.27 -23.13
C PHE A 52 -12.39 17.51 -22.86
N LYS A 53 -11.17 17.62 -23.42
CA LYS A 53 -10.18 18.67 -23.07
C LYS A 53 -9.90 19.70 -24.16
N GLY A 54 -10.07 19.37 -25.44
CA GLY A 54 -9.85 20.31 -26.55
C GLY A 54 -10.54 21.69 -26.40
N PRO A 55 -11.75 21.80 -25.81
CA PRO A 55 -12.42 23.09 -25.57
C PRO A 55 -11.94 23.86 -24.32
N TYR A 56 -11.19 23.24 -23.42
CA TYR A 56 -10.73 23.86 -22.17
C TYR A 56 -9.38 24.60 -22.32
N GLU A 57 -8.65 24.35 -23.42
CA GLU A 57 -7.40 25.03 -23.76
C GLU A 57 -7.63 26.35 -24.53
N SER A 58 -8.86 26.62 -25.00
CA SER A 58 -9.22 27.89 -25.63
C SER A 58 -9.47 29.06 -24.65
N GLY A 59 -9.07 28.93 -23.38
CA GLY A 59 -9.20 29.96 -22.33
C GLY A 59 -8.11 29.83 -21.26
N VAL A 60 -8.17 30.66 -20.21
CA VAL A 60 -7.19 30.64 -19.10
C VAL A 60 -7.31 29.31 -18.35
N ALA A 61 -6.35 28.41 -18.57
CA ALA A 61 -6.32 27.10 -17.94
C ALA A 61 -6.17 27.22 -16.42
N ALA A 62 -7.22 26.86 -15.67
CA ALA A 62 -7.13 26.67 -14.22
C ALA A 62 -6.41 25.34 -13.91
N TYR A 63 -5.66 25.32 -12.80
CA TYR A 63 -5.05 24.10 -12.25
C TYR A 63 -6.12 23.03 -12.01
N LYS A 64 -5.89 21.80 -12.47
CA LYS A 64 -6.83 20.69 -12.33
C LYS A 64 -6.29 19.68 -11.32
N HIS A 65 -7.12 19.28 -10.38
CA HIS A 65 -6.73 18.36 -9.31
C HIS A 65 -6.66 16.89 -9.73
N MET A 66 -7.42 16.49 -10.76
CA MET A 66 -7.36 15.15 -11.36
C MET A 66 -7.89 15.19 -12.78
N TYR A 67 -7.24 14.48 -13.70
CA TYR A 67 -7.66 14.42 -15.09
C TYR A 67 -8.37 13.12 -15.42
N PHE A 68 -9.54 13.22 -16.06
CA PHE A 68 -10.32 12.08 -16.53
C PHE A 68 -10.40 12.08 -18.04
N ASN A 69 -9.72 11.11 -18.66
CA ASN A 69 -9.86 10.77 -20.07
C ASN A 69 -10.44 9.34 -20.16
N ALA A 70 -11.25 9.00 -21.17
CA ALA A 70 -11.72 7.63 -21.32
C ALA A 70 -10.62 6.72 -21.91
N THR A 71 -9.54 6.47 -21.16
CA THR A 71 -8.38 5.67 -21.60
C THR A 71 -8.16 4.46 -20.70
N GLN A 72 -7.29 3.54 -21.14
CA GLN A 72 -6.89 2.39 -20.34
C GLN A 72 -6.28 2.78 -18.98
N ASN A 73 -5.55 3.90 -18.89
CA ASN A 73 -4.99 4.36 -17.61
C ASN A 73 -6.08 4.82 -16.64
N THR A 74 -7.13 5.48 -17.12
CA THR A 74 -8.29 5.84 -16.30
C THR A 74 -9.04 4.61 -15.80
N PHE A 75 -9.13 3.57 -16.62
CA PHE A 75 -9.65 2.27 -16.18
C PHE A 75 -8.78 1.66 -15.06
N LYS A 76 -7.45 1.67 -15.20
CA LYS A 76 -6.52 1.19 -14.15
C LYS A 76 -6.66 2.00 -12.86
N MET A 77 -6.71 3.34 -12.95
CA MET A 77 -6.91 4.24 -11.82
C MET A 77 -8.23 3.94 -11.08
N TRP A 78 -9.31 3.69 -11.83
CA TRP A 78 -10.60 3.34 -11.26
C TRP A 78 -10.53 2.02 -10.49
N LEU A 79 -10.01 0.96 -11.12
CA LEU A 79 -9.89 -0.36 -10.48
C LEU A 79 -9.02 -0.30 -9.23
N LEU A 80 -7.90 0.42 -9.29
CA LEU A 80 -7.02 0.63 -8.15
C LEU A 80 -7.77 1.30 -6.98
N THR A 81 -8.54 2.34 -7.28
CA THR A 81 -9.31 3.08 -6.27
C THR A 81 -10.40 2.20 -5.64
N VAL A 82 -11.15 1.47 -6.46
CA VAL A 82 -12.17 0.53 -5.96
C VAL A 82 -11.54 -0.55 -5.09
N PHE A 83 -10.42 -1.13 -5.52
CA PHE A 83 -9.70 -2.12 -4.73
C PHE A 83 -9.25 -1.56 -3.37
N ALA A 84 -8.61 -0.39 -3.36
CA ALA A 84 -8.15 0.25 -2.13
C ALA A 84 -9.30 0.57 -1.16
N VAL A 85 -10.43 1.09 -1.67
CA VAL A 85 -11.61 1.43 -0.87
C VAL A 85 -12.26 0.16 -0.29
N ILE A 86 -12.43 -0.90 -1.08
CA ILE A 86 -12.99 -2.18 -0.60
C ILE A 86 -12.07 -2.82 0.44
N ALA A 87 -10.76 -2.83 0.19
CA ALA A 87 -9.79 -3.38 1.13
C ALA A 87 -9.82 -2.64 2.47
N LEU A 88 -9.84 -1.29 2.44
CA LEU A 88 -9.96 -0.47 3.63
C LEU A 88 -11.28 -0.73 4.37
N TYR A 89 -12.39 -0.80 3.64
CA TYR A 89 -13.71 -1.08 4.20
C TYR A 89 -13.75 -2.43 4.92
N GLU A 90 -13.28 -3.52 4.30
CA GLU A 90 -13.27 -4.85 4.92
C GLU A 90 -12.31 -4.91 6.13
N CYS A 91 -11.17 -4.23 6.06
CA CYS A 91 -10.26 -4.12 7.20
C CYS A 91 -10.93 -3.39 8.39
N ILE A 92 -11.54 -2.23 8.16
CA ILE A 92 -12.23 -1.46 9.21
C ILE A 92 -13.40 -2.26 9.79
N LYS A 93 -14.25 -2.83 8.93
CA LYS A 93 -15.38 -3.68 9.34
C LYS A 93 -14.92 -4.84 10.21
N ARG A 94 -13.83 -5.52 9.84
CA ARG A 94 -13.23 -6.58 10.65
C ARG A 94 -12.74 -6.06 12.00
N LEU A 95 -12.03 -4.93 12.03
CA LEU A 95 -11.54 -4.34 13.29
C LEU A 95 -12.69 -3.93 14.22
N ILE A 96 -13.74 -3.28 13.70
CA ILE A 96 -14.94 -2.93 14.46
C ILE A 96 -15.59 -4.19 15.03
N THR A 97 -15.71 -5.25 14.22
CA THR A 97 -16.25 -6.54 14.68
C THR A 97 -15.42 -7.10 15.84
N LEU A 98 -14.10 -7.07 15.75
CA LEU A 98 -13.20 -7.53 16.82
C LEU A 98 -13.31 -6.66 18.10
N ILE A 99 -13.48 -5.34 17.95
CA ILE A 99 -13.72 -4.41 19.07
C ILE A 99 -15.03 -4.77 19.77
N MET A 100 -16.13 -4.92 19.01
CA MET A 100 -17.45 -5.27 19.55
C MET A 100 -17.43 -6.62 20.27
N GLN A 101 -16.64 -7.58 19.76
CA GLN A 101 -16.48 -8.90 20.38
C GLN A 101 -15.48 -8.93 21.55
N GLN A 102 -14.81 -7.80 21.87
CA GLN A 102 -13.74 -7.72 22.86
C GLN A 102 -12.59 -8.71 22.59
N ARG A 103 -12.32 -8.98 21.31
CA ARG A 103 -11.27 -9.90 20.83
C ARG A 103 -10.14 -9.18 20.11
N ILE A 104 -10.05 -7.86 20.24
CA ILE A 104 -9.03 -7.09 19.56
C ILE A 104 -7.71 -7.05 20.35
N ARG A 105 -6.59 -7.25 19.66
CA ARG A 105 -5.26 -6.89 20.16
C ARG A 105 -4.96 -5.44 19.79
N TYR A 106 -5.08 -4.54 20.77
CA TYR A 106 -4.86 -3.10 20.57
C TYR A 106 -3.47 -2.75 20.01
N THR A 107 -2.44 -3.55 20.30
CA THR A 107 -1.11 -3.39 19.70
C THR A 107 -1.14 -3.48 18.18
N MET A 108 -1.91 -4.42 17.63
CA MET A 108 -2.05 -4.59 16.18
C MET A 108 -2.98 -3.54 15.57
N LEU A 109 -3.96 -3.07 16.32
CA LEU A 109 -4.78 -1.93 15.90
C LEU A 109 -3.92 -0.67 15.70
N ILE A 110 -3.02 -0.38 16.63
CA ILE A 110 -2.09 0.77 16.51
C ILE A 110 -1.20 0.61 15.28
N LEU A 111 -0.62 -0.58 15.06
CA LEU A 111 0.20 -0.84 13.87
C LEU A 111 -0.59 -0.67 12.57
N PHE A 112 -1.83 -1.16 12.51
CA PHE A 112 -2.69 -0.97 11.35
C PHE A 112 -2.96 0.52 11.12
N SER A 113 -3.33 1.28 12.16
CA SER A 113 -3.58 2.72 12.04
C SER A 113 -2.36 3.50 11.52
N LEU A 114 -1.16 3.16 11.98
CA LEU A 114 0.08 3.77 11.49
C LEU A 114 0.36 3.41 10.01
N SER A 115 0.06 2.18 9.60
CA SER A 115 0.25 1.74 8.20
C SER A 115 -0.71 2.40 7.20
N ILE A 116 -1.81 3.04 7.65
CA ILE A 116 -2.74 3.73 6.74
C ILE A 116 -2.03 4.81 5.92
N PHE A 117 -1.05 5.50 6.52
CA PHE A 117 -0.29 6.54 5.82
C PHE A 117 0.44 5.99 4.59
N SER A 118 1.11 4.84 4.72
CA SER A 118 1.90 4.27 3.63
C SER A 118 1.01 3.77 2.49
N HIS A 119 -0.07 3.07 2.82
CA HIS A 119 -1.08 2.63 1.83
C HIS A 119 -1.75 3.80 1.12
N TYR A 120 -2.10 4.86 1.86
CA TYR A 120 -2.69 6.07 1.28
C TYR A 120 -1.72 6.75 0.32
N TYR A 121 -0.45 6.91 0.73
CA TYR A 121 0.58 7.48 -0.13
C TYR A 121 0.79 6.63 -1.38
N ALA A 122 0.86 5.30 -1.24
CA ALA A 122 1.03 4.40 -2.36
C ALA A 122 -0.13 4.53 -3.37
N TRP A 123 -1.37 4.55 -2.90
CA TRP A 123 -2.54 4.81 -3.74
C TRP A 123 -2.41 6.14 -4.49
N TRP A 124 -2.04 7.22 -3.79
CA TRP A 124 -1.85 8.53 -4.39
C TRP A 124 -0.72 8.55 -5.44
N ALA A 125 0.42 7.90 -5.14
CA ALA A 125 1.54 7.79 -6.06
C ALA A 125 1.14 7.07 -7.34
N TYR A 126 0.45 5.93 -7.25
CA TYR A 126 -0.04 5.22 -8.43
C TYR A 126 -1.07 6.03 -9.23
N MET A 127 -1.95 6.76 -8.57
CA MET A 127 -2.89 7.65 -9.26
C MET A 127 -2.14 8.68 -10.10
N ASN A 128 -1.11 9.33 -9.53
CA ASN A 128 -0.28 10.28 -10.29
C ASN A 128 0.48 9.59 -11.42
N TYR A 129 1.07 8.44 -11.16
CA TYR A 129 1.86 7.71 -12.14
C TYR A 129 1.03 7.28 -13.37
N TYR A 130 -0.21 6.83 -13.15
CA TYR A 130 -1.12 6.54 -14.26
C TYR A 130 -1.67 7.79 -14.95
N ASN A 131 -1.79 8.92 -14.23
CA ASN A 131 -2.28 10.17 -14.82
C ASN A 131 -1.25 10.78 -15.79
N ASP A 132 0.02 10.80 -15.38
CA ASP A 132 1.09 11.44 -16.15
C ASP A 132 1.79 10.47 -17.12
N ASP A 133 1.48 9.17 -17.08
CA ASP A 133 1.94 8.12 -18.03
C ASP A 133 3.47 7.95 -18.11
N TYR A 134 4.23 8.53 -17.17
CA TYR A 134 5.70 8.51 -17.18
C TYR A 134 6.32 8.59 -15.78
N TYR A 135 6.75 7.46 -15.21
CA TYR A 135 7.58 7.44 -14.00
C TYR A 135 8.50 6.22 -13.92
N HIS A 136 9.80 6.45 -13.78
CA HIS A 136 10.82 5.41 -13.57
C HIS A 136 10.65 4.66 -12.25
N GLN A 137 10.04 5.29 -11.25
CA GLN A 137 9.90 4.76 -9.88
C GLN A 137 8.75 3.75 -9.72
N TRP A 138 8.08 3.38 -10.82
CA TRP A 138 6.92 2.48 -10.78
C TRP A 138 7.23 1.13 -10.12
N ASN A 139 8.35 0.50 -10.52
CA ASN A 139 8.74 -0.81 -10.01
C ASN A 139 9.10 -0.76 -8.53
N HIS A 140 9.78 0.31 -8.11
CA HIS A 140 10.11 0.56 -6.72
C HIS A 140 8.82 0.72 -5.89
N GLN A 141 7.88 1.55 -6.33
CA GLN A 141 6.59 1.71 -5.65
C GLN A 141 5.80 0.40 -5.55
N LEU A 142 5.83 -0.42 -6.61
CA LEU A 142 5.21 -1.75 -6.64
C LEU A 142 5.81 -2.68 -5.59
N PHE A 143 7.13 -2.71 -5.49
CA PHE A 143 7.83 -3.51 -4.51
C PHE A 143 7.41 -3.16 -3.08
N PHE A 144 7.48 -1.88 -2.69
CA PHE A 144 7.08 -1.43 -1.35
C PHE A 144 5.60 -1.70 -1.07
N THR A 145 4.73 -1.49 -2.06
CA THR A 145 3.29 -1.76 -1.89
C THR A 145 3.04 -3.24 -1.59
N ILE A 146 3.70 -4.16 -2.31
CA ILE A 146 3.53 -5.59 -2.10
C ILE A 146 4.02 -6.01 -0.71
N THR A 147 5.20 -5.53 -0.28
CA THR A 147 5.73 -5.85 1.05
C THR A 147 4.84 -5.27 2.14
N GLU A 148 4.34 -4.03 1.98
CA GLU A 148 3.37 -3.43 2.91
C GLU A 148 2.06 -4.22 3.00
N PHE A 149 1.54 -4.74 1.88
CA PHE A 149 0.35 -5.61 1.89
C PHE A 149 0.59 -6.90 2.69
N ILE A 150 1.77 -7.52 2.54
CA ILE A 150 2.12 -8.73 3.28
C ILE A 150 2.18 -8.43 4.79
N ALA A 151 2.90 -7.37 5.18
CA ALA A 151 3.01 -6.96 6.57
C ALA A 151 1.64 -6.63 7.19
N THR A 152 0.81 -5.86 6.47
CA THR A 152 -0.54 -5.47 6.90
C THR A 152 -1.45 -6.69 7.03
N THR A 153 -1.34 -7.67 6.14
CA THR A 153 -2.09 -8.93 6.24
C THR A 153 -1.73 -9.69 7.51
N MET A 154 -0.43 -9.77 7.85
CA MET A 154 0.01 -10.39 9.10
C MET A 154 -0.48 -9.62 10.34
N VAL A 155 -0.40 -8.28 10.33
CA VAL A 155 -0.94 -7.41 11.40
C VAL A 155 -2.44 -7.65 11.57
N MET A 156 -3.21 -7.67 10.48
CA MET A 156 -4.64 -7.92 10.51
C MET A 156 -4.98 -9.33 10.99
N GLN A 157 -4.20 -10.35 10.63
CA GLN A 157 -4.35 -11.69 11.20
C GLN A 157 -4.11 -11.69 12.71
N LEU A 158 -3.04 -11.05 13.17
CA LEU A 158 -2.69 -10.97 14.59
C LEU A 158 -3.60 -10.01 15.40
N ALA A 159 -4.41 -9.18 14.75
CA ALA A 159 -5.35 -8.29 15.43
C ALA A 159 -6.44 -9.06 16.21
N ASP A 160 -6.76 -10.30 15.82
CA ASP A 160 -7.69 -11.15 16.56
C ASP A 160 -6.97 -11.90 17.69
N SER A 161 -7.39 -11.67 18.93
CA SER A 161 -6.83 -12.24 20.15
C SER A 161 -6.94 -13.77 20.23
N THR A 162 -7.76 -14.40 19.40
CA THR A 162 -7.87 -15.86 19.31
C THR A 162 -6.74 -16.48 18.48
N ASN A 163 -6.14 -15.73 17.55
CA ASN A 163 -5.07 -16.24 16.70
C ASN A 163 -3.75 -16.35 17.46
N THR A 164 -3.07 -17.49 17.39
CA THR A 164 -1.79 -17.67 18.08
C THR A 164 -0.69 -16.76 17.51
N VAL A 165 0.05 -16.13 18.42
CA VAL A 165 1.25 -15.35 18.10
C VAL A 165 2.41 -16.31 17.92
N THR A 166 2.91 -16.44 16.69
CA THR A 166 4.04 -17.31 16.36
C THR A 166 5.25 -16.47 15.95
N SER A 167 6.45 -17.00 16.22
CA SER A 167 7.72 -16.36 15.80
C SER A 167 7.73 -16.03 14.31
N LYS A 168 7.26 -16.95 13.46
CA LYS A 168 7.21 -16.77 12.00
C LYS A 168 6.37 -15.55 11.57
N LYS A 169 5.17 -15.38 12.12
CA LYS A 169 4.30 -14.23 11.79
C LYS A 169 4.93 -12.92 12.23
N ILE A 170 5.49 -12.90 13.44
CA ILE A 170 6.18 -11.73 13.99
C ILE A 170 7.41 -11.37 13.16
N PHE A 171 8.24 -12.36 12.83
CA PHE A 171 9.46 -12.13 12.06
C PHE A 171 9.19 -11.78 10.60
N CYS A 172 8.05 -12.17 10.04
CA CYS A 172 7.61 -11.67 8.73
C CYS A 172 7.38 -10.14 8.77
N ILE A 173 6.63 -9.64 9.76
CA ILE A 173 6.40 -8.19 9.94
C ILE A 173 7.73 -7.48 10.20
N VAL A 174 8.53 -7.99 11.13
CA VAL A 174 9.84 -7.42 11.49
C VAL A 174 10.81 -7.42 10.31
N GLY A 175 10.83 -8.48 9.50
CA GLY A 175 11.69 -8.55 8.32
C GLY A 175 11.33 -7.47 7.30
N ILE A 176 10.04 -7.28 7.00
CA ILE A 176 9.59 -6.23 6.09
C ILE A 176 9.91 -4.84 6.66
N ALA A 177 9.66 -4.60 7.94
CA ALA A 177 10.01 -3.34 8.59
C ALA A 177 11.52 -3.05 8.53
N LEU A 178 12.37 -4.04 8.80
CA LEU A 178 13.83 -3.88 8.69
C LEU A 178 14.26 -3.56 7.26
N LEU A 179 13.69 -4.24 6.27
CA LEU A 179 13.93 -3.96 4.86
C LEU A 179 13.60 -2.49 4.55
N HIS A 180 12.42 -2.00 4.94
CA HIS A 180 12.02 -0.63 4.63
C HIS A 180 12.88 0.40 5.36
N ILE A 181 13.23 0.17 6.63
CA ILE A 181 14.15 1.04 7.39
C ILE A 181 15.50 1.13 6.69
N ILE A 182 16.07 0.00 6.26
CA ILE A 182 17.36 -0.03 5.57
C ILE A 182 17.23 0.66 4.21
N ALA A 183 16.26 0.27 3.39
CA ALA A 183 16.08 0.83 2.05
C ALA A 183 15.83 2.34 2.07
N SER A 184 14.93 2.82 2.93
CA SER A 184 14.67 4.25 3.09
C SER A 184 15.89 5.04 3.60
N SER A 185 16.68 4.44 4.50
CA SER A 185 17.92 5.04 5.02
C SER A 185 19.01 5.19 3.95
N PHE A 186 19.11 4.24 3.01
CA PHE A 186 20.04 4.31 1.88
C PHE A 186 19.56 5.23 0.76
N ASP A 187 18.26 5.48 0.67
CA ASP A 187 17.64 6.39 -0.30
C ASP A 187 17.48 7.80 0.29
N GLN A 188 16.24 8.28 0.45
CA GLN A 188 15.95 9.69 0.71
C GLN A 188 15.96 10.06 2.19
N PHE A 189 15.73 9.12 3.11
CA PHE A 189 15.52 9.44 4.54
C PHE A 189 16.75 10.09 5.18
N PHE A 190 17.94 9.52 4.95
CA PHE A 190 19.16 10.03 5.57
C PHE A 190 19.53 11.43 5.07
N LEU A 191 19.42 11.67 3.77
CA LEU A 191 19.70 12.99 3.19
C LEU A 191 18.67 14.02 3.64
N ASN A 192 17.38 13.69 3.52
CA ASN A 192 16.31 14.65 3.78
C ASN A 192 16.16 14.97 5.27
N VAL A 193 16.16 13.95 6.13
CA VAL A 193 15.83 14.09 7.56
C VAL A 193 17.09 14.25 8.40
N VAL A 194 18.10 13.39 8.22
CA VAL A 194 19.28 13.37 9.10
C VAL A 194 20.27 14.47 8.72
N ARG A 195 20.52 14.69 7.43
CA ARG A 195 21.37 15.80 6.98
C ARG A 195 20.64 17.13 6.85
N GLY A 196 19.30 17.11 6.90
CA GLY A 196 18.48 18.32 6.78
C GLY A 196 18.52 18.94 5.38
N GLU A 197 18.84 18.15 4.36
CA GLU A 197 18.91 18.62 2.96
C GLU A 197 17.52 18.65 2.29
N GLY A 198 16.50 18.05 2.92
CA GLY A 198 15.16 17.90 2.37
C GLY A 198 14.26 19.11 2.62
N TYR A 199 13.36 19.37 1.69
CA TYR A 199 12.26 20.31 1.90
C TYR A 199 11.24 19.76 2.90
N ALA A 200 10.46 20.64 3.53
CA ALA A 200 9.50 20.26 4.58
C ALA A 200 8.57 19.11 4.18
N HIS A 201 8.07 19.09 2.94
CA HIS A 201 7.19 18.03 2.45
C HIS A 201 7.90 16.67 2.33
N GLN A 202 9.19 16.66 1.96
CA GLN A 202 10.01 15.44 1.89
C GLN A 202 10.30 14.91 3.29
N ILE A 203 10.65 15.79 4.23
CA ILE A 203 10.87 15.44 5.64
C ILE A 203 9.62 14.81 6.26
N ILE A 204 8.45 15.46 6.10
CA ILE A 204 7.19 14.95 6.66
C ILE A 204 6.84 13.59 6.07
N ARG A 205 6.99 13.43 4.75
CA ARG A 205 6.76 12.16 4.07
C ARG A 205 7.68 11.07 4.61
N ASP A 206 8.97 11.34 4.69
CA ASP A 206 9.99 10.35 5.08
C ASP A 206 9.84 9.93 6.55
N ILE A 207 9.47 10.87 7.44
CA ILE A 207 9.07 10.57 8.82
C ILE A 207 7.79 9.73 8.84
N GLY A 208 6.82 10.08 8.00
CA GLY A 208 5.55 9.38 7.88
C GLY A 208 5.70 7.90 7.47
N PHE A 209 6.76 7.55 6.75
CA PHE A 209 7.11 6.16 6.44
C PHE A 209 7.93 5.49 7.55
N MET A 210 8.97 6.17 8.04
CA MET A 210 9.90 5.61 9.01
C MET A 210 9.25 5.28 10.35
N VAL A 211 8.33 6.13 10.83
CA VAL A 211 7.66 5.93 12.14
C VAL A 211 6.84 4.63 12.17
N PRO A 212 5.93 4.36 11.20
CA PRO A 212 5.26 3.07 11.08
C PRO A 212 6.23 1.88 11.05
N ASP A 213 7.31 1.93 10.27
CA ASP A 213 8.25 0.80 10.17
C ASP A 213 8.98 0.54 11.49
N ILE A 214 9.44 1.59 12.19
CA ILE A 214 10.03 1.46 13.54
C ILE A 214 9.02 0.84 14.50
N MET A 215 7.74 1.23 14.45
CA MET A 215 6.71 0.63 15.30
C MET A 215 6.44 -0.83 14.93
N GLN A 216 6.42 -1.16 13.63
CA GLN A 216 6.31 -2.54 13.13
C GLN A 216 7.52 -3.41 13.46
N LEU A 217 8.66 -2.81 13.80
CA LEU A 217 9.81 -3.52 14.38
C LEU A 217 9.62 -3.75 15.89
N ILE A 218 9.32 -2.68 16.65
CA ILE A 218 9.34 -2.72 18.12
C ILE A 218 8.15 -3.48 18.70
N ILE A 219 6.93 -3.16 18.26
CA ILE A 219 5.70 -3.69 18.86
C ILE A 219 5.59 -5.22 18.68
N PRO A 220 5.84 -5.80 17.49
CA PRO A 220 5.79 -7.25 17.32
C PRO A 220 6.86 -8.00 18.13
N LEU A 221 8.08 -7.46 18.23
CA LEU A 221 9.13 -8.05 19.06
C LEU A 221 8.77 -8.02 20.54
N TRP A 222 8.19 -6.91 21.01
CA TRP A 222 7.67 -6.79 22.37
C TRP A 222 6.55 -7.80 22.64
N LEU A 223 5.59 -7.94 21.72
CA LEU A 223 4.50 -8.92 21.82
C LEU A 223 5.02 -10.36 21.86
N LEU A 224 6.03 -10.70 21.06
CA LEU A 224 6.67 -12.02 21.08
C LEU A 224 7.33 -12.30 22.44
N LYS A 225 8.04 -11.32 22.99
CA LYS A 225 8.66 -11.42 24.32
C LYS A 225 7.60 -11.63 25.41
N GLN A 226 6.50 -10.87 25.37
CA GLN A 226 5.39 -11.00 26.31
C GLN A 226 4.74 -12.40 26.22
N THR A 227 4.41 -12.85 25.00
CA THR A 227 3.77 -14.16 24.77
C THR A 227 4.62 -15.31 25.30
N ARG A 228 5.95 -15.25 25.12
CA ARG A 228 6.88 -16.27 25.66
C ARG A 228 6.91 -16.28 27.19
N LYS A 229 6.84 -15.10 27.81
CA LYS A 229 6.81 -14.97 29.28
C LYS A 229 5.54 -15.60 29.85
N GLU A 230 4.39 -15.32 29.24
CA GLU A 230 3.09 -15.87 29.64
C GLU A 230 2.99 -17.39 29.40
N SER A 231 3.66 -17.88 28.36
CA SER A 231 3.71 -19.32 28.05
C SER A 231 4.72 -20.10 28.91
N PHE A 232 5.32 -19.47 29.93
CA PHE A 232 6.35 -20.05 30.81
C PHE A 232 7.54 -20.70 30.07
N ILE A 233 7.87 -20.19 28.86
CA ILE A 233 9.02 -20.69 28.10
C ILE A 233 10.30 -20.17 28.76
N THR A 234 10.94 -21.00 29.58
CA THR A 234 12.16 -20.68 30.34
C THR A 234 13.44 -20.72 29.50
N ARG A 235 13.36 -21.21 28.26
CA ARG A 235 14.54 -21.30 27.37
C ARG A 235 14.95 -19.90 26.91
N PRO A 236 16.21 -19.47 27.19
CA PRO A 236 16.69 -18.18 26.70
C PRO A 236 16.76 -18.19 25.17
N PHE A 237 16.63 -17.00 24.55
CA PHE A 237 16.53 -16.82 23.10
C PHE A 237 17.58 -17.62 22.30
N TYR A 238 18.83 -17.64 22.77
CA TYR A 238 19.95 -18.31 22.10
C TYR A 238 19.89 -19.85 22.13
N ARG A 239 19.11 -20.44 23.04
CA ARG A 239 18.94 -21.90 23.21
C ARG A 239 17.71 -22.47 22.49
N ASP A 240 16.88 -21.61 21.93
CA ASP A 240 15.69 -22.01 21.18
C ASP A 240 16.04 -22.20 19.70
N HIS A 241 16.22 -23.46 19.29
CA HIS A 241 16.65 -23.79 17.93
C HIS A 241 15.67 -23.29 16.86
N ASN A 242 14.36 -23.37 17.13
CA ASN A 242 13.33 -22.92 16.18
C ASN A 242 13.38 -21.40 16.03
N LEU A 243 13.53 -20.67 17.13
CA LEU A 243 13.66 -19.23 17.10
C LEU A 243 14.94 -18.78 16.37
N ARG A 244 16.07 -19.46 16.63
CA ARG A 244 17.34 -19.18 15.94
C ARG A 244 17.20 -19.40 14.42
N LYS A 245 16.55 -20.50 14.02
CA LYS A 245 16.26 -20.77 12.61
C LYS A 245 15.40 -19.67 12.00
N ASP A 246 14.36 -19.21 12.69
CA ASP A 246 13.49 -18.14 12.20
C ASP A 246 14.25 -16.81 12.07
N ILE A 247 15.13 -16.46 13.02
CA ILE A 247 15.99 -15.26 12.95
C ILE A 247 16.92 -15.33 11.72
N ILE A 248 17.64 -16.45 11.55
CA ILE A 248 18.54 -16.62 10.39
C ILE A 248 17.75 -16.53 9.08
N THR A 249 16.58 -17.16 9.01
CA THR A 249 15.69 -17.09 7.85
C THR A 249 15.27 -15.64 7.56
N THR A 250 14.96 -14.87 8.60
CA THR A 250 14.58 -13.45 8.48
C THR A 250 15.72 -12.60 7.96
N ILE A 251 16.94 -12.82 8.45
CA ILE A 251 18.14 -12.10 7.95
C ILE A 251 18.34 -12.38 6.46
N PHE A 252 18.28 -13.65 6.06
CA PHE A 252 18.41 -14.02 4.64
C PHE A 252 17.30 -13.40 3.78
N PHE A 253 16.06 -13.41 4.27
CA PHE A 253 14.92 -12.79 3.62
C PHE A 253 15.11 -11.28 3.43
N VAL A 254 15.54 -10.56 4.47
CA VAL A 254 15.81 -9.11 4.40
C VAL A 254 16.91 -8.82 3.39
N LEU A 255 18.01 -9.58 3.41
CA LEU A 255 19.12 -9.40 2.47
C LEU A 255 18.68 -9.66 1.02
N ALA A 256 17.93 -10.72 0.77
CA ALA A 256 17.43 -11.04 -0.56
C ALA A 256 16.48 -9.96 -1.10
N LEU A 257 15.56 -9.47 -0.26
CA LEU A 257 14.64 -8.40 -0.64
C LEU A 257 15.36 -7.07 -0.83
N PHE A 258 16.37 -6.75 -0.02
CA PHE A 258 17.16 -5.54 -0.17
C PHE A 258 17.96 -5.55 -1.48
N MET A 259 18.55 -6.69 -1.83
CA MET A 259 19.22 -6.88 -3.13
C MET A 259 18.25 -6.70 -4.29
N LEU A 260 17.04 -7.26 -4.20
CA LEU A 260 16.01 -7.07 -5.22
C LEU A 260 15.62 -5.58 -5.33
N CYS A 261 15.37 -4.92 -4.20
CA CYS A 261 15.04 -3.50 -4.13
C CYS A 261 16.11 -2.63 -4.80
N SER A 262 17.39 -2.97 -4.64
CA SER A 262 18.52 -2.23 -5.21
C SER A 262 18.67 -2.37 -6.73
N ILE A 263 18.00 -3.36 -7.34
CA ILE A 263 18.08 -3.65 -8.78
C ILE A 263 16.87 -3.05 -9.54
N LEU A 264 15.76 -2.81 -8.84
CA LEU A 264 14.51 -2.27 -9.39
C LEU A 264 14.58 -0.77 -9.65
#